data_AF-U1RRR5-F1
#
_entry.id   AF-U1RRR5-F1
#
_cell.length_a   1.000
_cell.length_b   1.000
_cell.length_c   1.000
_cell.angle_alpha   90.00
_cell.angle_beta   90.00
_cell.angle_gamma   90.00
#
_symmetry.space_group_name_H-M   'P 1'
#
loop_
_entity.id
_entity.type
_entity.pdbx_description
1 polymer ?
#
loop_
_entity_poly.entity_id
_entity_poly.type
_entity_poly.pdbx_seq_one_letter_code
_entity_poly.pdbx_strand_id
1 'polypeptide(L)'
;MNSTANPEVEMADRVAALMGAALTEADVHRFLLDAADILGTESFAVYGPELFFRWARGDRYIEITPGPSSSDKGHSLYVKSFDRERAIDIDECLTFENCELCEFPYVWTAELGKTGFNTFGPGTHYAVTWEMFDQTIAVILHALPDNLALIPPQWRRPLTLRWDMGATGLGLVSFTGTAEGLTVTAESSGEQVLIPRALLGNQVKMGDVVAGLAGGLPLADIRFAGSEGFGDANHQELYVATPNGNESDWDKDIVESLVQEHKENNSRPAMTMEDLRQLAATPAAAPSDATIDEPEQSQPHWTTVPMKIGLSIPQILSVVEQVITGAPMEDVLTRLGGQPESRWGKTALRGNGWLAEPSSKGVSWEIEVVTGPEGDEGKLLCFDEHHLADYAWRIAQALEQRYGSPYGMLTDNDGCFSRLFRVGNHGIEVGTSFPAVTVETGSFDKLAEFW
;
A
#
# COMPACT_ATOMS: atom_id res chain seq x y z
N MET A 1 33.02 18.05 -5.57
CA MET A 1 33.42 17.32 -4.35
C MET A 1 32.21 17.26 -3.44
N ASN A 2 31.62 16.07 -3.40
CA ASN A 2 30.60 15.50 -2.50
C ASN A 2 29.59 16.42 -1.79
N SER A 3 28.40 16.51 -2.38
CA SER A 3 27.15 16.23 -1.66
C SER A 3 26.53 15.07 -2.44
N THR A 4 26.70 13.83 -1.97
CA THR A 4 25.77 12.77 -2.39
C THR A 4 24.45 13.17 -1.76
N ALA A 5 23.54 13.73 -2.55
CA ALA A 5 22.18 14.01 -2.11
C ALA A 5 21.61 12.72 -1.47
N ASN A 6 20.92 12.87 -0.34
CA ASN A 6 20.28 11.73 0.29
C ASN A 6 19.25 11.17 -0.71
N PRO A 7 19.42 9.92 -1.20
CA PRO A 7 18.53 9.34 -2.21
C PRO A 7 17.06 9.32 -1.76
N GLU A 8 16.80 9.20 -0.45
CA GLU A 8 15.45 9.21 0.12
C GLU A 8 14.78 10.58 -0.04
N VAL A 9 15.54 11.65 0.24
CA VAL A 9 15.10 13.03 0.05
C VAL A 9 14.91 13.32 -1.43
N GLU A 10 15.82 12.86 -2.29
CA GLU A 10 15.67 13.03 -3.74
C GLU A 10 14.40 12.33 -4.27
N MET A 11 14.07 11.13 -3.79
CA MET A 11 12.83 10.44 -4.19
C MET A 11 11.58 11.20 -3.71
N ALA A 12 11.61 11.68 -2.47
CA ALA A 12 10.52 12.46 -1.92
C ALA A 12 10.31 13.81 -2.64
N ASP A 13 11.40 14.50 -2.99
CA ASP A 13 11.38 15.74 -3.78
C ASP A 13 10.77 15.51 -5.16
N ARG A 14 11.15 14.40 -5.81
CA ARG A 14 10.67 14.05 -7.16
C ARG A 14 9.19 13.72 -7.17
N VAL A 15 8.68 12.96 -6.19
CA VAL A 15 7.24 12.66 -6.13
C VAL A 15 6.43 13.92 -5.76
N ALA A 16 6.94 14.76 -4.85
CA ALA A 16 6.32 16.04 -4.51
C ALA A 16 6.24 16.98 -5.73
N ALA A 17 7.23 16.95 -6.63
CA ALA A 17 7.22 17.75 -7.85
C ALA A 17 6.12 17.35 -8.85
N LEU A 18 5.48 16.19 -8.65
CA LEU A 18 4.34 15.72 -9.44
C LEU A 18 2.99 16.16 -8.87
N MET A 19 2.98 17.00 -7.83
CA MET A 19 1.76 17.40 -7.14
C MET A 19 0.70 17.99 -8.09
N GLY A 20 -0.52 17.48 -7.99
CA GLY A 20 -1.65 17.89 -8.83
C GLY A 20 -1.62 17.39 -10.27
N ALA A 21 -0.61 16.61 -10.67
CA ALA A 21 -0.55 15.98 -11.98
C ALA A 21 -1.44 14.73 -12.05
N ALA A 22 -2.16 14.59 -13.16
CA ALA A 22 -2.86 13.36 -13.51
C ALA A 22 -1.84 12.37 -14.13
N LEU A 23 -1.43 11.34 -13.38
CA LEU A 23 -0.42 10.40 -13.83
C LEU A 23 -1.02 9.27 -14.66
N THR A 24 -0.38 8.96 -15.79
CA THR A 24 -0.69 7.77 -16.60
C THR A 24 0.19 6.59 -16.20
N GLU A 25 -0.15 5.37 -16.63
CA GLU A 25 0.71 4.18 -16.46
C GLU A 25 2.14 4.45 -16.96
N ALA A 26 2.30 5.18 -18.07
CA ALA A 26 3.60 5.50 -18.65
C ALA A 26 4.42 6.49 -17.79
N ASP A 27 3.75 7.39 -17.06
CA ASP A 27 4.42 8.31 -16.14
C ASP A 27 4.88 7.59 -14.88
N VAL A 28 4.08 6.65 -14.36
CA VAL A 28 4.49 5.72 -13.31
C VAL A 28 5.72 4.92 -13.74
N HIS A 29 5.71 4.37 -14.96
CA HIS A 29 6.87 3.61 -15.46
C HIS A 29 8.12 4.47 -15.51
N ARG A 30 8.01 5.71 -16.02
CA ARG A 30 9.15 6.63 -16.08
C ARG A 30 9.69 6.95 -14.69
N PHE A 31 8.81 7.22 -13.73
CA PHE A 31 9.22 7.49 -12.35
C PHE A 31 9.97 6.30 -11.74
N LEU A 32 9.46 5.08 -11.90
CA LEU A 32 10.11 3.87 -11.39
C LEU A 32 11.48 3.63 -12.04
N LEU A 33 11.60 3.84 -13.36
CA LEU A 33 12.88 3.72 -14.07
C LEU A 33 13.89 4.76 -13.59
N ASP A 34 13.47 6.02 -13.46
CA ASP A 34 14.32 7.10 -12.92
C ASP A 34 14.73 6.80 -11.46
N ALA A 35 13.83 6.26 -10.65
CA ALA A 35 14.13 5.82 -9.29
C ALA A 35 15.19 4.70 -9.29
N ALA A 36 15.07 3.71 -10.17
CA ALA A 36 16.07 2.65 -10.30
C ALA A 36 17.45 3.17 -10.74
N ASP A 37 17.52 4.23 -11.54
CA ASP A 37 18.79 4.87 -11.91
C ASP A 37 19.49 5.56 -10.71
N ILE A 38 18.72 6.01 -9.72
CA ILE A 38 19.21 6.71 -8.52
C ILE A 38 19.46 5.75 -7.35
N LEU A 39 18.50 4.86 -7.11
CA LEU A 39 18.50 3.86 -6.04
C LEU A 39 19.33 2.63 -6.41
N GLY A 40 19.61 2.42 -7.70
CA GLY A 40 20.32 1.26 -8.21
C GLY A 40 19.38 0.08 -8.48
N THR A 41 19.92 -0.93 -9.17
CA THR A 41 19.20 -2.15 -9.60
C THR A 41 19.77 -3.42 -8.98
N GLU A 42 20.64 -3.29 -7.97
CA GLU A 42 21.27 -4.43 -7.32
C GLU A 42 20.29 -5.20 -6.42
N SER A 43 19.55 -4.48 -5.57
CA SER A 43 18.65 -5.05 -4.56
C SER A 43 17.32 -4.31 -4.55
N PHE A 44 16.38 -4.78 -5.36
CA PHE A 44 15.00 -4.32 -5.34
C PHE A 44 14.02 -5.40 -5.78
N ALA A 45 12.80 -5.34 -5.28
CA ALA A 45 11.75 -6.30 -5.57
C ALA A 45 10.39 -5.60 -5.67
N VAL A 46 9.44 -6.30 -6.27
CA VAL A 46 8.04 -5.88 -6.37
C VAL A 46 7.16 -6.84 -5.58
N TYR A 47 6.10 -6.32 -4.98
CA TYR A 47 5.22 -7.04 -4.06
C TYR A 47 3.76 -6.77 -4.43
N GLY A 48 2.86 -7.69 -4.11
CA GLY A 48 1.42 -7.53 -4.30
C GLY A 48 0.58 -8.39 -3.36
N PRO A 49 -0.76 -8.26 -3.41
CA PRO A 49 -1.55 -7.72 -4.51
C PRO A 49 -1.73 -6.19 -4.45
N GLU A 50 -1.52 -5.59 -3.29
CA GLU A 50 -1.35 -4.14 -3.14
C GLU A 50 0.05 -3.78 -3.63
N LEU A 51 0.15 -3.23 -4.84
CA LEU A 51 1.42 -3.12 -5.54
C LEU A 51 2.35 -2.11 -4.87
N PHE A 52 3.54 -2.54 -4.50
CA PHE A 52 4.64 -1.64 -4.16
C PHE A 52 6.00 -2.20 -4.59
N PHE A 53 6.96 -1.30 -4.75
CA PHE A 53 8.34 -1.59 -5.10
C PHE A 53 9.24 -1.21 -3.95
N ARG A 54 10.18 -2.07 -3.57
CA ARG A 54 11.04 -1.86 -2.41
C ARG A 54 12.51 -1.98 -2.80
N TRP A 55 13.31 -0.99 -2.43
CA TRP A 55 14.78 -0.99 -2.54
C TRP A 55 15.40 -1.13 -1.15
N ALA A 56 16.39 -2.02 -1.03
CA ALA A 56 17.23 -2.13 0.16
C ALA A 56 18.52 -1.30 -0.04
N ARG A 57 18.79 -0.36 0.87
CA ARG A 57 19.93 0.55 0.83
C ARG A 57 20.63 0.56 2.19
N GLY A 58 21.45 -0.47 2.43
CA GLY A 58 22.04 -0.70 3.75
C GLY A 58 20.95 -1.06 4.76
N ASP A 59 20.89 -0.33 5.87
CA ASP A 59 19.88 -0.54 6.91
C ASP A 59 18.56 0.22 6.64
N ARG A 60 18.44 0.86 5.48
CA ARG A 60 17.26 1.66 5.09
C ARG A 60 16.56 1.08 3.89
N TYR A 61 15.25 1.24 3.90
CA TYR A 61 14.36 0.81 2.83
C TYR A 61 13.65 2.01 2.22
N ILE A 62 13.45 1.95 0.91
CA ILE A 62 12.65 2.91 0.16
C ILE A 62 11.56 2.14 -0.57
N GLU A 63 10.32 2.52 -0.33
CA GLU A 63 9.15 1.97 -0.99
C GLU A 63 8.54 2.99 -1.93
N ILE A 64 8.13 2.53 -3.10
CA ILE A 64 7.36 3.30 -4.07
C ILE A 64 6.08 2.53 -4.35
N THR A 65 4.94 3.14 -4.03
CA THR A 65 3.62 2.54 -4.19
C THR A 65 2.86 3.34 -5.24
N PRO A 66 2.62 2.78 -6.44
CA PRO A 66 1.64 3.34 -7.35
C PRO A 66 0.23 2.92 -6.93
N GLY A 67 -0.69 3.87 -6.87
CA GLY A 67 -2.08 3.63 -6.48
C GLY A 67 -3.07 4.35 -7.39
N PRO A 68 -4.39 4.12 -7.19
CA PRO A 68 -5.37 5.07 -7.67
C PRO A 68 -5.18 6.41 -6.95
N SER A 69 -5.25 7.52 -7.68
CA SER A 69 -5.27 8.83 -7.03
C SER A 69 -6.52 8.97 -6.17
N SER A 70 -6.38 9.68 -5.06
CA SER A 70 -7.51 10.11 -4.22
C SER A 70 -8.47 11.05 -4.97
N SER A 71 -7.97 11.67 -6.04
CA SER A 71 -8.77 12.37 -7.04
C SER A 71 -9.09 11.41 -8.19
N ASP A 72 -10.26 11.55 -8.84
CA ASP A 72 -10.66 10.73 -10.00
C ASP A 72 -9.75 10.90 -11.26
N LYS A 73 -8.53 11.42 -11.09
CA LYS A 73 -7.62 11.91 -12.14
C LYS A 73 -6.57 10.90 -12.59
N GLY A 74 -6.64 9.63 -12.20
CA GLY A 74 -5.73 8.57 -12.67
C GLY A 74 -4.90 7.95 -11.55
N HIS A 75 -3.59 7.82 -11.76
CA HIS A 75 -2.70 7.21 -10.78
C HIS A 75 -2.07 8.23 -9.81
N SER A 76 -1.77 7.78 -8.60
CA SER A 76 -0.90 8.45 -7.64
C SER A 76 0.39 7.65 -7.45
N LEU A 77 1.41 8.34 -6.97
CA LEU A 77 2.68 7.78 -6.55
C LEU A 77 2.93 8.21 -5.12
N TYR A 78 3.33 7.25 -4.32
CA TYR A 78 3.67 7.41 -2.93
C TYR A 78 5.08 6.89 -2.70
N VAL A 79 5.89 7.64 -1.95
CA VAL A 79 7.25 7.27 -1.56
C VAL A 79 7.34 7.23 -0.04
N LYS A 80 7.80 6.10 0.50
CA LYS A 80 8.10 5.92 1.92
C LYS A 80 9.56 5.52 2.10
N SER A 81 10.19 5.98 3.18
CA SER A 81 11.49 5.46 3.59
C SER A 81 11.57 5.29 5.09
N PHE A 82 12.16 4.19 5.53
CA PHE A 82 12.20 3.79 6.95
C PHE A 82 13.41 2.91 7.25
N ASP A 83 13.64 2.71 8.55
CA ASP A 83 14.68 1.83 9.07
C ASP A 83 14.24 0.36 9.05
N ARG A 84 15.17 -0.52 8.67
CA ARG A 84 14.93 -1.96 8.53
C ARG A 84 14.47 -2.62 9.83
N GLU A 85 15.17 -2.37 10.94
CA GLU A 85 15.06 -3.21 12.15
C GLU A 85 13.63 -3.22 12.67
N ARG A 86 13.00 -2.04 12.68
CA ARG A 86 11.66 -1.90 13.23
C ARG A 86 10.57 -2.33 12.26
N ALA A 87 10.54 -1.75 11.06
CA ALA A 87 9.46 -2.00 10.11
C ALA A 87 9.47 -3.43 9.57
N ILE A 88 10.66 -3.98 9.33
CA ILE A 88 10.83 -5.29 8.69
C ILE A 88 11.10 -6.35 9.76
N ASP A 89 12.25 -6.29 10.42
CA ASP A 89 12.69 -7.39 11.29
C ASP A 89 11.80 -7.58 12.55
N ILE A 90 11.00 -6.57 12.92
CA ILE A 90 10.02 -6.64 14.02
C ILE A 90 8.58 -6.63 13.48
N ASP A 91 8.12 -5.52 12.88
CA ASP A 91 6.69 -5.33 12.63
C ASP A 91 6.16 -6.27 11.53
N GLU A 92 6.79 -6.28 10.34
CA GLU A 92 6.42 -7.19 9.24
C GLU A 92 6.56 -8.67 9.66
N CYS A 93 7.62 -9.00 10.40
CA CYS A 93 7.83 -10.34 10.97
C CYS A 93 6.69 -10.74 11.92
N LEU A 94 6.31 -9.88 12.86
CA LEU A 94 5.22 -10.14 13.80
C LEU A 94 3.87 -10.24 13.11
N THR A 95 3.62 -9.43 12.08
CA THR A 95 2.40 -9.53 11.25
C THR A 95 2.34 -10.90 10.59
N PHE A 96 3.42 -11.35 9.96
CA PHE A 96 3.42 -12.68 9.34
C PHE A 96 3.30 -13.84 10.34
N GLU A 97 3.82 -13.68 11.56
CA GLU A 97 3.74 -14.71 12.60
C GLU A 97 2.36 -14.77 13.30
N ASN A 98 1.68 -13.63 13.48
CA ASN A 98 0.57 -13.52 14.42
C ASN A 98 -0.76 -13.03 13.81
N CYS A 99 -0.76 -12.50 12.59
CA CYS A 99 -1.94 -11.92 11.97
C CYS A 99 -2.55 -12.82 10.89
N GLU A 100 -3.77 -12.47 10.47
CA GLU A 100 -4.45 -13.13 9.36
C GLU A 100 -3.98 -12.58 8.00
N LEU A 101 -4.21 -13.34 6.92
CA LEU A 101 -3.81 -12.94 5.55
C LEU A 101 -4.26 -11.53 5.16
N CYS A 102 -5.45 -11.10 5.60
CA CYS A 102 -5.98 -9.78 5.24
C CYS A 102 -5.17 -8.62 5.85
N GLU A 103 -4.33 -8.91 6.86
CA GLU A 103 -3.41 -7.97 7.49
C GLU A 103 -1.99 -8.09 6.91
N PHE A 104 -1.74 -9.08 6.05
CA PHE A 104 -0.42 -9.27 5.47
C PHE A 104 -0.07 -8.10 4.54
N PRO A 105 1.13 -7.52 4.65
CA PRO A 105 1.52 -6.42 3.79
C PRO A 105 1.64 -6.84 2.32
N TYR A 106 1.88 -8.12 2.05
CA TYR A 106 1.87 -8.72 0.72
C TYR A 106 1.72 -10.24 0.81
N VAL A 107 1.32 -10.85 -0.30
CA VAL A 107 1.13 -12.31 -0.44
C VAL A 107 1.95 -12.92 -1.57
N TRP A 108 2.58 -12.09 -2.39
CA TRP A 108 3.55 -12.52 -3.39
C TRP A 108 4.63 -11.45 -3.55
N THR A 109 5.82 -11.89 -3.95
CA THR A 109 6.94 -11.02 -4.30
C THR A 109 7.55 -11.48 -5.61
N ALA A 110 8.34 -10.61 -6.24
CA ALA A 110 9.14 -10.95 -7.38
C ALA A 110 10.45 -10.13 -7.35
N GLU A 111 11.59 -10.78 -7.18
CA GLU A 111 12.90 -10.11 -7.17
C GLU A 111 13.32 -9.57 -8.54
N LEU A 112 13.49 -8.26 -8.64
CA LEU A 112 13.91 -7.59 -9.87
C LEU A 112 15.42 -7.30 -9.87
N GLY A 113 16.02 -7.20 -8.68
CA GLY A 113 17.45 -7.07 -8.47
C GLY A 113 18.22 -8.38 -8.65
N LYS A 114 19.54 -8.29 -8.58
CA LYS A 114 20.46 -9.45 -8.63
C LYS A 114 20.62 -10.13 -7.28
N THR A 115 20.42 -9.37 -6.20
CA THR A 115 20.65 -9.85 -4.85
C THR A 115 19.39 -9.65 -4.03
N GLY A 116 18.82 -10.78 -3.64
CA GLY A 116 17.73 -10.83 -2.68
C GLY A 116 18.13 -10.28 -1.33
N PHE A 117 17.15 -9.65 -0.68
CA PHE A 117 17.32 -8.97 0.61
C PHE A 117 16.21 -9.29 1.61
N ASN A 118 15.19 -10.03 1.18
CA ASN A 118 14.19 -10.58 2.08
C ASN A 118 14.84 -11.72 2.86
N THR A 119 14.89 -11.59 4.18
CA THR A 119 15.44 -12.62 5.09
C THR A 119 14.34 -13.49 5.70
N PHE A 120 13.09 -13.09 5.50
CA PHE A 120 11.87 -13.81 5.83
C PHE A 120 10.78 -13.34 4.85
N GLY A 121 9.66 -14.03 4.81
CA GLY A 121 8.49 -13.62 4.04
C GLY A 121 7.22 -14.03 4.77
N PRO A 122 6.05 -13.86 4.13
CA PRO A 122 4.82 -14.40 4.65
C PRO A 122 5.00 -15.89 4.93
N GLY A 123 4.61 -16.33 6.13
CA GLY A 123 4.47 -17.77 6.38
C GLY A 123 3.49 -18.40 5.38
N THR A 124 3.44 -19.73 5.34
CA THR A 124 2.48 -20.43 4.48
C THR A 124 1.04 -20.16 4.95
N HIS A 125 0.25 -19.47 4.12
CA HIS A 125 -1.21 -19.40 4.30
C HIS A 125 -1.92 -20.55 3.59
N TYR A 126 -3.13 -20.91 4.01
CA TYR A 126 -3.83 -22.09 3.48
C TYR A 126 -5.10 -21.72 2.72
N ALA A 127 -5.21 -22.20 1.48
CA ALA A 127 -6.43 -22.16 0.69
C ALA A 127 -6.93 -23.60 0.45
N VAL A 128 -7.70 -24.13 1.41
CA VAL A 128 -8.22 -25.52 1.34
C VAL A 128 -9.67 -25.63 0.91
N THR A 129 -10.41 -24.51 0.96
CA THR A 129 -11.78 -24.40 0.44
C THR A 129 -11.85 -23.39 -0.69
N TRP A 130 -12.91 -23.48 -1.48
CA TRP A 130 -13.20 -22.48 -2.51
C TRP A 130 -13.46 -21.06 -1.94
N GLU A 131 -13.94 -20.95 -0.72
CA GLU A 131 -14.09 -19.65 -0.04
C GLU A 131 -12.71 -19.05 0.30
N MET A 132 -11.82 -19.85 0.89
CA MET A 132 -10.45 -19.43 1.18
C MET A 132 -9.69 -19.11 -0.11
N PHE A 133 -9.89 -19.89 -1.19
CA PHE A 133 -9.34 -19.59 -2.51
C PHE A 133 -9.80 -18.22 -3.02
N ASP A 134 -11.09 -17.91 -2.89
CA ASP A 134 -11.63 -16.62 -3.34
C ASP A 134 -11.09 -15.44 -2.54
N GLN A 135 -10.80 -15.64 -1.25
CA GLN A 135 -10.21 -14.63 -0.36
C GLN A 135 -8.69 -14.46 -0.57
N THR A 136 -8.02 -15.41 -1.22
CA THR A 136 -6.55 -15.45 -1.34
C THR A 136 -6.11 -15.44 -2.80
N ILE A 137 -6.11 -16.59 -3.46
CA ILE A 137 -5.57 -16.81 -4.80
C ILE A 137 -6.39 -16.07 -5.86
N ALA A 138 -7.71 -16.01 -5.72
CA ALA A 138 -8.53 -15.26 -6.66
C ALA A 138 -8.22 -13.76 -6.60
N VAL A 139 -8.01 -13.19 -5.41
CA VAL A 139 -7.59 -11.79 -5.22
C VAL A 139 -6.27 -11.53 -5.96
N ILE A 140 -5.29 -12.43 -5.82
CA ILE A 140 -4.02 -12.34 -6.55
C ILE A 140 -4.27 -12.35 -8.06
N LEU A 141 -4.99 -13.34 -8.57
CA LEU A 141 -5.26 -13.48 -10.01
C LEU A 141 -6.06 -12.30 -10.58
N HIS A 142 -6.92 -11.68 -9.78
CA HIS A 142 -7.67 -10.49 -10.15
C HIS A 142 -6.78 -9.24 -10.22
N ALA A 143 -5.91 -9.03 -9.23
CA ALA A 143 -5.05 -7.85 -9.15
C ALA A 143 -3.83 -7.93 -10.09
N LEU A 144 -3.39 -9.15 -10.45
CA LEU A 144 -2.14 -9.38 -11.18
C LEU A 144 -2.01 -8.58 -12.49
N PRO A 145 -3.04 -8.48 -13.36
CA PRO A 145 -2.94 -7.67 -14.56
C PRO A 145 -2.76 -6.17 -14.31
N ASP A 146 -3.45 -5.62 -13.31
CA ASP A 146 -3.32 -4.20 -12.94
C ASP A 146 -1.95 -3.93 -12.30
N ASN A 147 -1.45 -4.87 -11.48
CA ASN A 147 -0.10 -4.81 -10.96
C ASN A 147 0.95 -4.82 -12.11
N LEU A 148 0.81 -5.75 -13.06
CA LEU A 148 1.70 -5.86 -14.22
C LEU A 148 1.61 -4.65 -15.15
N ALA A 149 0.44 -4.02 -15.27
CA ALA A 149 0.27 -2.79 -16.03
C ALA A 149 1.13 -1.65 -15.47
N LEU A 150 1.27 -1.57 -14.14
CA LEU A 150 2.08 -0.55 -13.45
C LEU A 150 3.58 -0.90 -13.33
N ILE A 151 3.96 -2.16 -13.54
CA ILE A 151 5.37 -2.56 -13.64
C ILE A 151 5.94 -2.12 -15.01
N PRO A 152 7.10 -1.44 -15.07
CA PRO A 152 7.76 -1.10 -16.33
C PRO A 152 7.94 -2.33 -17.24
N PRO A 153 7.66 -2.23 -18.57
CA PRO A 153 7.71 -3.38 -19.48
C PRO A 153 9.00 -4.19 -19.45
N GLN A 154 10.15 -3.53 -19.23
CA GLN A 154 11.47 -4.17 -19.17
C GLN A 154 11.74 -4.97 -17.89
N TRP A 155 10.91 -4.81 -16.85
CA TRP A 155 10.97 -5.57 -15.60
C TRP A 155 9.94 -6.68 -15.52
N ARG A 156 8.95 -6.67 -16.42
CA ARG A 156 7.90 -7.68 -16.44
C ARG A 156 8.49 -9.04 -16.77
N ARG A 157 8.04 -10.04 -16.02
CA ARG A 157 8.23 -11.46 -16.31
C ARG A 157 6.88 -12.17 -16.24
N PRO A 158 6.75 -13.35 -16.86
CA PRO A 158 5.56 -14.16 -16.70
C PRO A 158 5.34 -14.46 -15.20
N LEU A 159 4.16 -14.14 -14.71
CA LEU A 159 3.69 -14.53 -13.39
C LEU A 159 2.56 -15.54 -13.61
N THR A 160 2.85 -16.82 -13.39
CA THR A 160 1.98 -17.93 -13.79
C THR A 160 1.62 -18.80 -12.61
N LEU A 161 0.34 -19.17 -12.48
CA LEU A 161 -0.15 -20.19 -11.54
C LEU A 161 -0.71 -21.38 -12.32
N ARG A 162 -0.47 -22.61 -11.84
CA ARG A 162 -0.84 -23.83 -12.57
C ARG A 162 -1.64 -24.80 -11.73
N TRP A 163 -2.64 -25.42 -12.36
CA TRP A 163 -3.41 -26.52 -11.76
C TRP A 163 -3.49 -27.72 -12.70
N ASP A 164 -3.47 -28.91 -12.12
CA ASP A 164 -3.73 -30.16 -12.84
C ASP A 164 -5.24 -30.35 -13.00
N MET A 165 -5.71 -30.17 -14.23
CA MET A 165 -7.08 -30.39 -14.66
C MET A 165 -7.18 -31.65 -15.54
N GLY A 166 -6.37 -32.66 -15.25
CA GLY A 166 -6.38 -33.95 -15.97
C GLY A 166 -7.73 -34.66 -15.94
N ALA A 167 -8.54 -34.47 -14.90
CA ALA A 167 -9.88 -35.06 -14.77
C ALA A 167 -10.86 -34.62 -15.87
N THR A 168 -10.70 -33.40 -16.39
CA THR A 168 -11.49 -32.86 -17.52
C THR A 168 -10.83 -33.06 -18.87
N GLY A 169 -9.64 -33.69 -18.90
CA GLY A 169 -8.87 -33.92 -20.12
C GLY A 169 -8.06 -32.70 -20.59
N LEU A 170 -8.07 -31.59 -19.85
CA LEU A 170 -7.28 -30.39 -20.16
C LEU A 170 -5.80 -30.56 -19.76
N GLY A 171 -5.50 -31.48 -18.85
CA GLY A 171 -4.15 -31.68 -18.32
C GLY A 171 -3.72 -30.46 -17.50
N LEU A 172 -2.48 -30.01 -17.66
CA LEU A 172 -1.98 -28.82 -16.97
C LEU A 172 -2.61 -27.55 -17.56
N VAL A 173 -3.19 -26.72 -16.70
CA VAL A 173 -3.76 -25.43 -17.09
C VAL A 173 -3.00 -24.31 -16.39
N SER A 174 -2.44 -23.40 -17.19
CA SER A 174 -1.65 -22.25 -16.75
C SER A 174 -2.47 -20.96 -16.80
N PHE A 175 -2.42 -20.18 -15.74
CA PHE A 175 -3.02 -18.85 -15.62
C PHE A 175 -1.89 -17.83 -15.53
N THR A 176 -1.62 -17.13 -16.63
CA THR A 176 -0.48 -16.20 -16.76
C THR A 176 -0.93 -14.76 -16.80
N GLY A 177 -0.47 -13.95 -15.85
CA GLY A 177 -0.73 -12.51 -15.81
C GLY A 177 -0.03 -11.76 -16.94
N THR A 178 -0.74 -10.80 -17.52
CA THR A 178 -0.21 -9.81 -18.47
C THR A 178 -0.84 -8.45 -18.17
N ALA A 179 -0.26 -7.35 -18.66
CA ALA A 179 -0.86 -6.02 -18.50
C ALA A 179 -2.25 -5.87 -19.18
N GLU A 180 -2.57 -6.74 -20.14
CA GLU A 180 -3.87 -6.73 -20.83
C GLU A 180 -4.95 -7.57 -20.13
N GLY A 181 -4.53 -8.50 -19.25
CA GLY A 181 -5.42 -9.46 -18.62
C GLY A 181 -4.73 -10.76 -18.23
N LEU A 182 -5.53 -11.79 -17.97
CA LEU A 182 -5.05 -13.11 -17.56
C LEU A 182 -5.19 -14.11 -18.72
N THR A 183 -4.08 -14.66 -19.18
CA THR A 183 -4.08 -15.69 -20.24
C THR A 183 -4.20 -17.07 -19.62
N VAL A 184 -5.28 -17.77 -19.94
CA VAL A 184 -5.53 -19.16 -19.55
C VAL A 184 -5.09 -20.07 -20.69
N THR A 185 -4.15 -20.98 -20.42
CA THR A 185 -3.58 -21.91 -21.40
C THR A 185 -3.79 -23.35 -20.95
N ALA A 186 -4.48 -24.15 -21.76
CA ALA A 186 -4.49 -25.60 -21.60
C ALA A 186 -3.25 -26.17 -22.28
N GLU A 187 -2.24 -26.56 -21.51
CA GLU A 187 -0.91 -26.89 -22.05
C GLU A 187 -0.89 -28.15 -22.91
N SER A 188 -1.82 -29.07 -22.65
CA SER A 188 -1.94 -30.32 -23.42
C SER A 188 -2.40 -30.09 -24.88
N SER A 189 -3.26 -29.10 -25.11
CA SER A 189 -3.82 -28.76 -26.42
C SER A 189 -3.17 -27.53 -27.06
N GLY A 190 -2.54 -26.68 -26.25
CA GLY A 190 -2.06 -25.36 -26.65
C GLY A 190 -3.19 -24.33 -26.82
N GLU A 191 -4.42 -24.65 -26.41
CA GLU A 191 -5.55 -23.72 -26.47
C GLU A 191 -5.35 -22.57 -25.47
N GLN A 192 -5.58 -21.34 -25.92
CA GLN A 192 -5.40 -20.13 -25.13
C GLN A 192 -6.66 -19.26 -25.16
N VAL A 193 -7.00 -18.67 -24.02
CA VAL A 193 -8.04 -17.65 -23.86
C VAL A 193 -7.49 -16.52 -23.00
N LEU A 194 -7.51 -15.30 -23.52
CA LEU A 194 -7.20 -14.09 -22.75
C LEU A 194 -8.49 -13.60 -22.09
N ILE A 195 -8.50 -13.53 -20.76
CA ILE A 195 -9.54 -12.84 -19.99
C ILE A 195 -9.10 -11.38 -19.85
N PRO A 196 -9.78 -10.41 -20.46
CA PRO A 196 -9.39 -9.01 -20.38
C PRO A 196 -9.39 -8.49 -18.94
N ARG A 197 -8.42 -7.63 -18.59
CA ARG A 197 -8.27 -7.06 -17.24
C ARG A 197 -9.57 -6.44 -16.70
N ALA A 198 -10.32 -5.75 -17.56
CA ALA A 198 -11.56 -5.07 -17.19
C ALA A 198 -12.70 -6.01 -16.75
N LEU A 199 -12.59 -7.32 -17.04
CA LEU A 199 -13.60 -8.30 -16.64
C LEU A 199 -13.28 -8.94 -15.28
N LEU A 200 -12.01 -8.96 -14.89
CA LEU A 200 -11.54 -9.66 -13.69
C LEU A 200 -12.09 -9.00 -12.43
N GLY A 201 -12.44 -9.81 -11.43
CA GLY A 201 -12.94 -9.34 -10.14
C GLY A 201 -14.38 -8.84 -10.17
N ASN A 202 -14.92 -8.45 -11.33
CA ASN A 202 -16.30 -8.01 -11.48
C ASN A 202 -17.17 -9.06 -12.20
N GLN A 203 -16.98 -9.23 -13.50
CA GLN A 203 -17.77 -10.14 -14.34
C GLN A 203 -17.21 -11.56 -14.36
N VAL A 204 -15.90 -11.69 -14.14
CA VAL A 204 -15.18 -12.97 -14.14
C VAL A 204 -14.53 -13.18 -12.78
N LYS A 205 -15.07 -14.14 -12.03
CA LYS A 205 -14.54 -14.58 -10.74
C LYS A 205 -13.58 -15.74 -10.96
N MET A 206 -12.34 -15.61 -10.49
CA MET A 206 -11.30 -16.59 -10.83
C MET A 206 -11.50 -17.93 -10.12
N GLY A 207 -12.10 -17.96 -8.93
CA GLY A 207 -12.52 -19.22 -8.33
C GLY A 207 -13.51 -19.99 -9.19
N ASP A 208 -14.45 -19.32 -9.85
CA ASP A 208 -15.42 -19.97 -10.75
C ASP A 208 -14.76 -20.51 -12.02
N VAL A 209 -13.78 -19.77 -12.56
CA VAL A 209 -13.02 -20.22 -13.74
C VAL A 209 -12.16 -21.43 -13.40
N VAL A 210 -11.38 -21.36 -12.31
CA VAL A 210 -10.48 -22.46 -11.91
C VAL A 210 -11.29 -23.70 -11.54
N ALA A 211 -12.34 -23.55 -10.73
CA ALA A 211 -13.22 -24.66 -10.38
C ALA A 211 -13.93 -25.23 -11.62
N GLY A 212 -14.45 -24.37 -12.48
CA GLY A 212 -15.20 -24.77 -13.66
C GLY A 212 -14.36 -25.60 -14.63
N LEU A 213 -13.16 -25.15 -14.97
CA LEU A 213 -12.24 -25.88 -15.85
C LEU A 213 -11.74 -27.19 -15.24
N ALA A 214 -11.69 -27.27 -13.90
CA ALA A 214 -11.45 -28.50 -13.16
C ALA A 214 -12.69 -29.41 -13.05
N GLY A 215 -13.80 -29.09 -13.71
CA GLY A 215 -15.01 -29.91 -13.77
C GLY A 215 -15.96 -29.70 -12.59
N GLY A 216 -15.80 -28.59 -11.86
CA GLY A 216 -16.62 -28.27 -10.69
C GLY A 216 -16.22 -29.00 -9.41
N LEU A 217 -15.05 -29.65 -9.42
CA LEU A 217 -14.56 -30.44 -8.28
C LEU A 217 -14.29 -29.56 -7.04
N PRO A 218 -14.34 -30.14 -5.84
CA PRO A 218 -13.80 -29.51 -4.63
C PRO A 218 -12.32 -29.13 -4.81
N LEU A 219 -11.89 -28.02 -4.20
CA LEU A 219 -10.49 -27.59 -4.26
C LEU A 219 -9.51 -28.66 -3.77
N ALA A 220 -9.88 -29.42 -2.74
CA ALA A 220 -9.07 -30.50 -2.19
C ALA A 220 -8.73 -31.61 -3.22
N ASP A 221 -9.56 -31.76 -4.26
CA ASP A 221 -9.39 -32.77 -5.31
C ASP A 221 -8.62 -32.22 -6.53
N ILE A 222 -8.22 -30.94 -6.50
CA ILE A 222 -7.53 -30.26 -7.60
C ILE A 222 -6.11 -29.95 -7.17
N ARG A 223 -5.15 -30.63 -7.80
CA ARG A 223 -3.74 -30.43 -7.49
C ARG A 223 -3.22 -29.12 -8.07
N PHE A 224 -2.70 -28.24 -7.21
CA PHE A 224 -1.85 -27.13 -7.64
C PHE A 224 -0.51 -27.67 -8.12
N ALA A 225 -0.12 -27.27 -9.31
CA ALA A 225 1.04 -27.76 -10.02
C ALA A 225 2.23 -26.79 -9.97
N GLY A 226 2.10 -25.71 -9.21
CA GLY A 226 3.15 -24.75 -8.94
C GLY A 226 2.92 -23.38 -9.58
N SER A 227 3.87 -22.51 -9.32
CA SER A 227 3.90 -21.13 -9.78
C SER A 227 5.13 -20.89 -10.65
N GLU A 228 5.22 -19.74 -11.31
CA GLU A 228 6.44 -19.31 -12.00
C GLU A 228 6.55 -17.79 -11.93
N GLY A 229 7.77 -17.31 -11.72
CA GLY A 229 8.11 -15.89 -11.74
C GLY A 229 7.87 -15.15 -10.42
N PHE A 230 7.33 -15.84 -9.41
CA PHE A 230 7.14 -15.34 -8.07
C PHE A 230 8.27 -15.81 -7.12
N GLY A 231 8.42 -15.12 -5.99
CA GLY A 231 9.38 -15.44 -4.93
C GLY A 231 10.82 -15.03 -5.22
N ASP A 232 11.72 -15.58 -4.39
CA ASP A 232 13.17 -15.49 -4.51
C ASP A 232 13.82 -16.90 -4.44
N ALA A 233 15.15 -16.98 -4.50
CA ALA A 233 15.87 -18.26 -4.46
C ALA A 233 15.78 -19.01 -3.11
N ASN A 234 15.34 -18.35 -2.03
CA ASN A 234 15.30 -18.86 -0.66
C ASN A 234 13.87 -19.13 -0.14
N HIS A 235 12.83 -18.56 -0.77
CA HIS A 235 11.44 -18.63 -0.32
C HIS A 235 10.52 -19.36 -1.30
N GLN A 236 9.31 -19.70 -0.84
CA GLN A 236 8.27 -20.27 -1.69
C GLN A 236 7.95 -19.31 -2.85
N GLU A 237 7.77 -19.87 -4.04
CA GLU A 237 7.34 -19.09 -5.20
C GLU A 237 6.00 -18.39 -4.91
N LEU A 238 5.02 -19.06 -4.29
CA LEU A 238 3.78 -18.44 -3.80
C LEU A 238 3.57 -18.77 -2.32
N TYR A 239 3.24 -17.78 -1.49
CA TYR A 239 3.08 -17.94 -0.03
C TYR A 239 1.72 -18.51 0.41
N VAL A 240 0.94 -19.10 -0.51
CA VAL A 240 -0.34 -19.75 -0.24
C VAL A 240 -0.26 -21.21 -0.64
N ALA A 241 -0.37 -22.11 0.35
CA ALA A 241 -0.48 -23.54 0.14
C ALA A 241 -1.91 -23.97 -0.18
N THR A 242 -2.02 -24.88 -1.14
CA THR A 242 -3.26 -25.55 -1.52
C THR A 242 -3.11 -27.06 -1.34
N PRO A 243 -4.20 -27.77 -1.01
CA PRO A 243 -4.21 -29.23 -0.85
C PRO A 243 -3.52 -29.98 -1.98
N ASN A 244 -2.73 -31.00 -1.62
CA ASN A 244 -2.06 -31.92 -2.54
C ASN A 244 -1.12 -31.22 -3.55
N GLY A 245 -0.76 -29.97 -3.30
CA GLY A 245 -0.05 -29.09 -4.23
C GLY A 245 1.35 -28.72 -3.75
N ASN A 246 1.48 -27.49 -3.25
CA ASN A 246 2.73 -26.84 -2.81
C ASN A 246 2.91 -26.82 -1.27
N GLU A 247 2.03 -27.47 -0.51
CA GLU A 247 2.18 -27.62 0.94
C GLU A 247 3.52 -28.32 1.29
N SER A 248 4.24 -27.76 2.26
CA SER A 248 5.44 -28.41 2.76
C SER A 248 5.09 -29.68 3.54
N ASP A 249 6.05 -30.60 3.73
CA ASP A 249 5.81 -31.81 4.54
C ASP A 249 5.37 -31.47 5.98
N TRP A 250 5.74 -30.30 6.49
CA TRP A 250 5.35 -29.81 7.81
C TRP A 250 3.89 -29.32 7.86
N ASP A 251 3.39 -28.84 6.71
CA ASP A 251 2.07 -28.23 6.59
C ASP A 251 0.98 -29.26 6.25
N LYS A 252 1.35 -30.49 5.84
CA LYS A 252 0.41 -31.53 5.43
C LYS A 252 -0.60 -31.89 6.51
N ASP A 253 -0.17 -32.06 7.75
CA ASP A 253 -1.07 -32.40 8.87
C ASP A 253 -2.09 -31.26 9.13
N ILE A 254 -1.64 -30.01 8.97
CA ILE A 254 -2.50 -28.81 9.11
C ILE A 254 -3.52 -28.78 7.97
N VAL A 255 -3.07 -28.94 6.73
CA VAL A 255 -3.94 -28.97 5.55
C VAL A 255 -4.96 -30.11 5.64
N GLU A 256 -4.55 -31.32 6.04
CA GLU A 256 -5.46 -32.46 6.21
C GLU A 256 -6.52 -32.17 7.29
N SER A 257 -6.11 -31.56 8.41
CA SER A 257 -7.05 -31.14 9.47
C SER A 257 -8.04 -30.11 8.95
N LEU A 258 -7.57 -29.08 8.24
CA LEU A 258 -8.44 -28.02 7.69
C LEU A 258 -9.42 -28.58 6.65
N VAL A 259 -8.97 -29.48 5.76
CA VAL A 259 -9.85 -30.17 4.80
C VAL A 259 -10.91 -31.00 5.52
N GLN A 260 -10.55 -31.68 6.60
CA GLN A 260 -11.46 -32.51 7.40
C GLN A 260 -12.50 -31.68 8.17
N GLU A 261 -12.13 -30.48 8.63
CA GLU A 261 -13.04 -29.52 9.26
C GLU A 261 -14.05 -28.96 8.25
N HIS A 262 -13.61 -28.72 7.01
CA HIS A 262 -14.41 -28.09 5.96
C HIS A 262 -15.02 -29.10 4.96
N LYS A 263 -15.57 -30.21 5.45
CA LYS A 263 -16.17 -31.29 4.64
C LYS A 263 -17.39 -30.90 3.77
N GLU A 264 -17.85 -29.67 3.84
CA GLU A 264 -18.97 -29.22 3.02
C GLU A 264 -18.56 -29.22 1.55
N ASN A 265 -19.26 -30.02 0.75
CA ASN A 265 -18.96 -30.20 -0.67
C ASN A 265 -19.37 -28.93 -1.46
N ASN A 266 -18.44 -27.98 -1.58
CA ASN A 266 -18.60 -26.73 -2.32
C ASN A 266 -18.34 -26.91 -3.83
N SER A 267 -18.91 -27.94 -4.46
CA SER A 267 -18.82 -28.11 -5.91
C SER A 267 -19.34 -26.86 -6.64
N ARG A 268 -18.63 -26.38 -7.66
CA ARG A 268 -19.02 -25.24 -8.49
C ARG A 268 -19.49 -25.71 -9.87
N PRO A 269 -20.20 -24.87 -10.66
CA PRO A 269 -20.56 -25.23 -12.03
C PRO A 269 -19.32 -25.54 -12.89
N ALA A 270 -19.37 -26.64 -13.63
CA ALA A 270 -18.32 -26.99 -14.60
C ALA A 270 -18.30 -26.00 -15.79
N MET A 271 -17.13 -25.81 -16.39
CA MET A 271 -16.89 -24.87 -17.49
C MET A 271 -15.91 -25.49 -18.49
N THR A 272 -16.15 -25.29 -19.78
CA THR A 272 -15.21 -25.64 -20.85
C THR A 272 -14.35 -24.43 -21.27
N MET A 273 -13.27 -24.66 -22.03
CA MET A 273 -12.50 -23.55 -22.62
C MET A 273 -13.35 -22.68 -23.56
N GLU A 274 -14.39 -23.23 -24.20
CA GLU A 274 -15.32 -22.47 -25.03
C GLU A 274 -16.27 -21.61 -24.19
N ASP A 275 -16.77 -22.12 -23.07
CA ASP A 275 -17.56 -21.31 -22.14
C ASP A 275 -16.72 -20.14 -21.59
N LEU A 276 -15.44 -20.40 -21.27
CA LEU A 276 -14.51 -19.35 -20.87
C LEU A 276 -14.28 -18.32 -21.97
N ARG A 277 -14.15 -18.75 -23.23
CA ARG A 277 -14.02 -17.85 -24.38
C ARG A 277 -15.24 -16.96 -24.55
N GLN A 278 -16.44 -17.53 -24.39
CA GLN A 278 -17.68 -16.75 -24.43
C GLN A 278 -17.75 -15.75 -23.28
N LEU A 279 -17.35 -16.17 -22.08
CA LEU A 279 -17.28 -15.30 -20.91
C LEU A 279 -16.28 -14.14 -21.13
N ALA A 280 -15.09 -14.44 -21.66
CA ALA A 280 -14.05 -13.44 -21.96
C ALA A 280 -14.41 -12.51 -23.13
N ALA A 281 -15.27 -12.95 -24.05
CA ALA A 281 -15.79 -12.14 -25.15
C ALA A 281 -16.96 -11.24 -24.72
N THR A 282 -17.45 -11.37 -23.48
CA THR A 282 -18.49 -10.49 -22.95
C THR A 282 -17.96 -9.05 -23.03
N PRO A 283 -18.71 -8.12 -23.65
CA PRO A 283 -18.33 -6.72 -23.61
C PRO A 283 -18.18 -6.35 -22.14
N ALA A 284 -16.99 -5.85 -21.77
CA ALA A 284 -16.85 -5.19 -20.49
C ALA A 284 -18.01 -4.21 -20.42
N ALA A 285 -18.86 -4.37 -19.39
CA ALA A 285 -19.88 -3.36 -19.18
C ALA A 285 -19.09 -2.06 -19.13
N ALA A 286 -19.41 -1.11 -20.02
CA ALA A 286 -19.00 0.25 -19.77
C ALA A 286 -19.35 0.48 -18.30
N PRO A 287 -18.42 1.02 -17.47
CA PRO A 287 -18.76 1.35 -16.09
C PRO A 287 -20.11 2.02 -16.19
N SER A 288 -21.12 1.37 -15.62
CA SER A 288 -22.46 1.76 -15.97
C SER A 288 -22.54 3.21 -15.55
N ASP A 289 -22.73 4.10 -16.53
CA ASP A 289 -23.64 5.23 -16.39
C ASP A 289 -25.05 4.64 -16.13
N ALA A 290 -25.17 3.73 -15.16
CA ALA A 290 -26.21 3.86 -14.19
C ALA A 290 -25.86 5.16 -13.47
N THR A 291 -26.23 6.28 -14.09
CA THR A 291 -27.22 7.12 -13.47
C THR A 291 -28.29 6.20 -12.88
N ILE A 292 -28.01 5.66 -11.69
CA ILE A 292 -29.01 5.70 -10.66
C ILE A 292 -29.39 7.18 -10.70
N ASP A 293 -30.59 7.50 -11.19
CA ASP A 293 -31.28 8.74 -10.83
C ASP A 293 -31.53 8.72 -9.30
N GLU A 294 -30.50 8.44 -8.52
CA GLU A 294 -30.35 9.03 -7.22
C GLU A 294 -30.13 10.50 -7.56
N PRO A 295 -30.96 11.42 -7.03
CA PRO A 295 -30.74 12.84 -7.26
C PRO A 295 -29.28 13.09 -6.92
N GLU A 296 -28.49 13.64 -7.85
CA GLU A 296 -27.12 14.09 -7.63
C GLU A 296 -27.09 14.69 -6.22
N GLN A 297 -26.64 13.91 -5.23
CA GLN A 297 -26.41 14.44 -3.91
C GLN A 297 -25.18 15.29 -4.14
N SER A 298 -25.45 16.57 -4.39
CA SER A 298 -24.48 17.55 -4.85
C SER A 298 -23.20 17.30 -4.08
N GLN A 299 -22.16 16.82 -4.78
CA GLN A 299 -20.88 16.60 -4.15
C GLN A 299 -20.57 17.89 -3.38
N PRO A 300 -20.22 17.79 -2.09
CA PRO A 300 -19.98 18.97 -1.29
C PRO A 300 -18.97 19.87 -1.99
N HIS A 301 -19.42 21.04 -2.47
CA HIS A 301 -18.55 21.98 -3.16
C HIS A 301 -17.67 22.69 -2.13
N TRP A 302 -16.43 22.21 -1.98
CA TRP A 302 -15.43 22.84 -1.14
C TRP A 302 -14.98 24.17 -1.75
N THR A 303 -14.95 25.21 -0.92
CA THR A 303 -14.39 26.51 -1.30
C THR A 303 -12.99 26.65 -0.73
N THR A 304 -11.99 26.75 -1.61
CA THR A 304 -10.61 26.98 -1.21
C THR A 304 -10.43 28.39 -0.63
N VAL A 305 -9.88 28.49 0.57
CA VAL A 305 -9.59 29.76 1.25
C VAL A 305 -8.09 29.92 1.52
N PRO A 306 -7.58 31.16 1.70
CA PRO A 306 -6.19 31.38 2.04
C PRO A 306 -5.80 30.71 3.36
N MET A 307 -4.67 30.02 3.35
CA MET A 307 -4.09 29.40 4.54
C MET A 307 -3.71 30.45 5.60
N LYS A 308 -3.99 30.16 6.88
CA LYS A 308 -3.55 30.98 8.02
C LYS A 308 -2.59 30.19 8.91
N ILE A 309 -1.34 30.66 8.98
CA ILE A 309 -0.32 30.09 9.85
C ILE A 309 -0.55 30.57 11.29
N GLY A 310 -0.76 29.63 12.22
CA GLY A 310 -0.88 29.88 13.66
C GLY A 310 0.45 29.94 14.38
N LEU A 311 1.34 28.99 14.10
CA LEU A 311 2.72 28.98 14.60
C LEU A 311 3.72 29.04 13.47
N SER A 312 4.62 30.02 13.53
CA SER A 312 5.75 30.15 12.60
C SER A 312 6.84 29.10 12.87
N ILE A 313 7.66 28.79 11.87
CA ILE A 313 8.79 27.84 11.98
C ILE A 313 9.69 28.15 13.20
N PRO A 314 10.13 29.41 13.47
CA PRO A 314 10.92 29.70 14.67
C PRO A 314 10.18 29.42 15.98
N GLN A 315 8.86 29.64 16.04
CA GLN A 315 8.08 29.30 17.23
C GLN A 315 7.99 27.78 17.40
N ILE A 316 7.78 27.03 16.32
CA ILE A 316 7.76 25.56 16.34
C ILE A 316 9.10 25.01 16.87
N LEU A 317 10.22 25.47 16.31
CA LEU A 317 11.55 25.08 16.77
C LEU A 317 11.76 25.42 18.26
N SER A 318 11.29 26.60 18.69
CA SER A 318 11.36 26.98 20.10
C SER A 318 10.49 26.11 21.01
N VAL A 319 9.33 25.62 20.56
CA VAL A 319 8.51 24.66 21.31
C VAL A 319 9.27 23.37 21.47
N VAL A 320 9.75 22.81 20.36
CA VAL A 320 10.53 21.57 20.35
C VAL A 320 11.73 21.69 21.30
N GLU A 321 12.52 22.76 21.21
CA GLU A 321 13.68 22.99 22.09
C GLU A 321 13.32 23.04 23.58
N GLN A 322 12.22 23.70 23.94
CA GLN A 322 11.77 23.76 25.33
C GLN A 322 11.31 22.38 25.84
N VAL A 323 10.58 21.62 25.01
CA VAL A 323 10.08 20.30 25.39
C VAL A 323 11.23 19.30 25.54
N ILE A 324 12.17 19.25 24.59
CA ILE A 324 13.31 18.33 24.66
C ILE A 324 14.27 18.67 25.82
N THR A 325 14.26 19.91 26.31
CA THR A 325 15.02 20.35 27.50
C THR A 325 14.27 20.10 28.82
N GLY A 326 13.07 19.51 28.75
CA GLY A 326 12.31 19.03 29.91
C GLY A 326 11.15 19.93 30.34
N ALA A 327 10.79 20.95 29.57
CA ALA A 327 9.60 21.74 29.87
C ALA A 327 8.33 20.94 29.52
N PRO A 328 7.30 20.92 30.38
CA PRO A 328 6.01 20.31 30.05
C PRO A 328 5.38 21.00 28.83
N MET A 329 4.83 20.22 27.90
CA MET A 329 4.23 20.73 26.67
C MET A 329 3.13 21.76 26.96
N GLU A 330 2.22 21.45 27.89
CA GLU A 330 1.14 22.35 28.31
C GLU A 330 1.67 23.71 28.80
N ASP A 331 2.75 23.71 29.58
CA ASP A 331 3.36 24.94 30.10
C ASP A 331 3.96 25.78 28.97
N VAL A 332 4.63 25.14 28.01
CA VAL A 332 5.20 25.81 26.83
C VAL A 332 4.10 26.46 26.00
N LEU A 333 3.03 25.71 25.71
CA LEU A 333 1.89 26.16 24.91
C LEU A 333 1.09 27.26 25.61
N THR A 334 0.90 27.18 26.93
CA THR A 334 0.26 28.23 27.74
C THR A 334 1.07 29.53 27.68
N ARG A 335 2.40 29.47 27.75
CA ARG A 335 3.28 30.65 27.58
C ARG A 335 3.21 31.24 26.17
N LEU A 336 2.87 30.44 25.15
CA LEU A 336 2.60 30.89 23.79
C LEU A 336 1.18 31.45 23.60
N GLY A 337 0.42 31.63 24.68
CA GLY A 337 -0.92 32.20 24.66
C GLY A 337 -2.04 31.18 24.54
N GLY A 338 -1.74 29.88 24.67
CA GLY A 338 -2.74 28.82 24.71
C GLY A 338 -3.74 29.02 25.85
N GLN A 339 -5.04 28.98 25.52
CA GLN A 339 -6.13 28.98 26.47
C GLN A 339 -6.80 27.59 26.47
N PRO A 340 -7.24 27.08 27.64
CA PRO A 340 -7.98 25.82 27.72
C PRO A 340 -9.26 25.87 26.88
N GLU A 341 -9.46 24.83 26.10
CA GLU A 341 -10.67 24.57 25.31
C GLU A 341 -11.05 23.08 25.43
N SER A 342 -12.29 22.75 25.11
CA SER A 342 -12.74 21.37 24.92
C SER A 342 -13.07 21.14 23.45
N ARG A 343 -12.37 20.20 22.81
CA ARG A 343 -12.68 19.74 21.45
C ARG A 343 -13.04 18.26 21.51
N TRP A 344 -14.25 17.92 21.06
CA TRP A 344 -14.79 16.55 21.10
C TRP A 344 -14.66 15.86 22.48
N GLY A 345 -14.76 16.63 23.57
CA GLY A 345 -14.66 16.13 24.94
C GLY A 345 -13.22 15.87 25.43
N LYS A 346 -12.19 16.18 24.63
CA LYS A 346 -10.79 16.15 25.03
C LYS A 346 -10.30 17.53 25.47
N THR A 347 -9.34 17.54 26.40
CA THR A 347 -8.62 18.75 26.79
C THR A 347 -7.77 19.22 25.61
N ALA A 348 -7.97 20.47 25.18
CA ALA A 348 -7.18 21.11 24.14
C ALA A 348 -6.70 22.50 24.60
N LEU A 349 -5.66 23.01 23.96
CA LEU A 349 -5.16 24.37 24.11
C LEU A 349 -5.27 25.09 22.78
N ARG A 350 -6.04 26.18 22.75
CA ARG A 350 -6.19 27.02 21.56
C ARG A 350 -5.39 28.30 21.71
N GLY A 351 -4.56 28.58 20.71
CA GLY A 351 -3.91 29.88 20.56
C GLY A 351 -4.43 30.64 19.34
N ASN A 352 -3.74 31.72 18.96
CA ASN A 352 -4.12 32.51 17.79
C ASN A 352 -3.79 31.75 16.49
N GLY A 353 -4.75 31.00 15.96
CA GLY A 353 -4.64 30.29 14.68
C GLY A 353 -3.94 28.94 14.74
N TRP A 354 -3.66 28.43 15.95
CA TRP A 354 -3.16 27.08 16.19
C TRP A 354 -3.98 26.42 17.30
N LEU A 355 -4.01 25.09 17.28
CA LEU A 355 -4.68 24.26 18.26
C LEU A 355 -3.75 23.12 18.66
N ALA A 356 -3.71 22.76 19.94
CA ALA A 356 -2.94 21.62 20.40
C ALA A 356 -3.80 20.71 21.28
N GLU A 357 -3.66 19.41 21.10
CA GLU A 357 -4.35 18.41 21.91
C GLU A 357 -3.44 17.18 22.13
N PRO A 358 -3.70 16.40 23.19
CA PRO A 358 -3.12 15.06 23.30
C PRO A 358 -3.49 14.26 22.06
N SER A 359 -2.49 13.68 21.40
CA SER A 359 -2.72 13.05 20.09
C SER A 359 -3.61 11.81 20.22
N SER A 360 -4.23 11.42 19.10
CA SER A 360 -5.01 10.18 19.00
C SER A 360 -4.19 8.93 19.31
N LYS A 361 -2.87 8.98 19.08
CA LYS A 361 -1.91 7.91 19.42
C LYS A 361 -1.72 7.79 20.94
N GLY A 362 -2.11 8.79 21.73
CA GLY A 362 -2.08 8.76 23.20
C GLY A 362 -0.68 8.83 23.83
N VAL A 363 0.35 9.10 23.03
CA VAL A 363 1.78 9.03 23.44
C VAL A 363 2.52 10.37 23.30
N SER A 364 1.80 11.41 22.89
CA SER A 364 2.36 12.66 22.36
C SER A 364 1.31 13.78 22.39
N TRP A 365 1.78 14.99 22.14
CA TRP A 365 0.94 16.15 21.85
C TRP A 365 1.02 16.47 20.37
N GLU A 366 -0.13 16.68 19.75
CA GLU A 366 -0.27 17.12 18.37
C GLU A 366 -0.65 18.60 18.36
N ILE A 367 0.07 19.39 17.56
CA ILE A 367 -0.19 20.81 17.37
C ILE A 367 -0.58 21.03 15.91
N GLU A 368 -1.82 21.40 15.65
CA GLU A 368 -2.25 21.99 14.38
C GLU A 368 -1.64 23.40 14.28
N VAL A 369 -0.50 23.51 13.62
CA VAL A 369 0.22 24.79 13.42
C VAL A 369 -0.42 25.64 12.32
N VAL A 370 -1.24 25.00 11.49
CA VAL A 370 -2.22 25.57 10.57
C VAL A 370 -3.53 24.89 10.90
N THR A 371 -4.44 25.56 11.60
CA THR A 371 -5.76 25.00 11.94
C THR A 371 -6.70 25.10 10.75
N GLY A 372 -7.46 24.02 10.50
CA GLY A 372 -8.48 23.96 9.45
C GLY A 372 -9.43 25.15 9.45
N PRO A 373 -9.93 25.60 8.28
CA PRO A 373 -10.83 26.75 8.23
C PRO A 373 -12.17 26.41 8.90
N GLU A 374 -12.57 27.22 9.87
CA GLU A 374 -13.90 27.14 10.47
C GLU A 374 -14.91 27.82 9.52
N GLY A 375 -15.77 27.02 8.88
CA GLY A 375 -16.86 27.51 8.04
C GLY A 375 -18.11 27.86 8.85
N ASP A 376 -18.92 28.80 8.35
CA ASP A 376 -20.32 28.94 8.79
C ASP A 376 -21.08 27.63 8.50
N GLU A 377 -22.14 27.32 9.27
CA GLU A 377 -23.00 26.15 9.01
C GLU A 377 -23.37 26.05 7.51
N GLY A 378 -22.95 24.95 6.87
CA GLY A 378 -23.23 24.65 5.46
C GLY A 378 -22.18 25.11 4.43
N LYS A 379 -21.08 25.77 4.83
CA LYS A 379 -19.93 26.04 3.95
C LYS A 379 -18.78 25.09 4.26
N LEU A 380 -18.43 24.26 3.28
CA LEU A 380 -17.24 23.42 3.36
C LEU A 380 -16.06 24.22 2.83
N LEU A 381 -15.17 24.60 3.73
CA LEU A 381 -13.97 25.35 3.42
C LEU A 381 -12.76 24.41 3.47
N CYS A 382 -11.86 24.54 2.52
CA CYS A 382 -10.58 23.82 2.54
C CYS A 382 -9.43 24.79 2.28
N PHE A 383 -8.23 24.40 2.67
CA PHE A 383 -7.03 25.05 2.16
C PHE A 383 -6.61 24.40 0.84
N ASP A 384 -5.76 25.11 0.12
CA ASP A 384 -5.04 24.52 -1.00
C ASP A 384 -3.99 23.55 -0.45
N GLU A 385 -4.07 22.28 -0.84
CA GLU A 385 -3.17 21.20 -0.40
C GLU A 385 -1.70 21.52 -0.73
N HIS A 386 -1.42 22.24 -1.82
CA HIS A 386 -0.06 22.64 -2.17
C HIS A 386 0.53 23.59 -1.12
N HIS A 387 -0.27 24.49 -0.57
CA HIS A 387 0.19 25.41 0.47
C HIS A 387 0.40 24.71 1.81
N LEU A 388 -0.41 23.69 2.12
CA LEU A 388 -0.23 22.87 3.32
C LEU A 388 1.06 22.06 3.21
N ALA A 389 1.25 21.36 2.09
CA ALA A 389 2.44 20.58 1.82
C ALA A 389 3.71 21.44 1.78
N ASP A 390 3.70 22.62 1.14
CA ASP A 390 4.84 23.57 1.16
C ASP A 390 5.21 23.97 2.59
N TYR A 391 4.21 24.26 3.43
CA TYR A 391 4.49 24.69 4.79
C TYR A 391 5.03 23.55 5.65
N ALA A 392 4.43 22.35 5.58
CA ALA A 392 4.92 21.15 6.24
C ALA A 392 6.36 20.82 5.80
N TRP A 393 6.64 20.93 4.50
CA TRP A 393 7.95 20.74 3.92
C TRP A 393 8.99 21.71 4.48
N ARG A 394 8.66 23.00 4.57
CA ARG A 394 9.56 24.02 5.13
C ARG A 394 9.83 23.84 6.62
N ILE A 395 8.86 23.34 7.39
CA ILE A 395 9.07 22.95 8.79
C ILE A 395 10.05 21.78 8.84
N ALA A 396 9.83 20.73 8.04
CA ALA A 396 10.71 19.57 7.99
C ALA A 396 12.14 19.93 7.58
N GLN A 397 12.33 20.82 6.59
CA GLN A 397 13.66 21.33 6.21
C GLN A 397 14.35 22.05 7.38
N ALA A 398 13.60 22.83 8.15
CA ALA A 398 14.16 23.53 9.31
C ALA A 398 14.55 22.55 10.44
N LEU A 399 13.75 21.50 10.65
CA LEU A 399 14.10 20.41 11.57
C LEU A 399 15.32 19.63 11.07
N GLU A 400 15.40 19.32 9.77
CA GLU A 400 16.53 18.60 9.19
C GLU A 400 17.84 19.38 9.34
N GLN A 401 17.81 20.69 9.09
CA GLN A 401 18.97 21.56 9.32
C GLN A 401 19.42 21.60 10.79
N ARG A 402 18.50 21.40 11.73
CA ARG A 402 18.74 21.49 13.17
C ARG A 402 19.16 20.16 13.78
N TYR A 403 18.54 19.07 13.38
CA TYR A 403 18.60 17.76 14.03
C TYR A 403 19.15 16.64 13.15
N GLY A 404 19.38 16.91 11.86
CA GLY A 404 19.84 15.93 10.88
C GLY A 404 18.68 15.25 10.15
N SER A 405 19.00 14.27 9.32
CA SER A 405 18.03 13.59 8.46
C SER A 405 16.89 12.93 9.25
N PRO A 406 15.67 12.89 8.70
CA PRO A 406 14.54 12.23 9.32
C PRO A 406 14.78 10.72 9.47
N TYR A 407 14.21 10.15 10.52
CA TYR A 407 14.15 8.70 10.75
C TYR A 407 13.22 8.01 9.75
N GLY A 408 12.03 8.60 9.52
CA GLY A 408 11.01 8.10 8.59
C GLY A 408 10.51 9.22 7.67
N MET A 409 10.23 8.88 6.41
CA MET A 409 9.71 9.82 5.41
C MET A 409 8.55 9.21 4.64
N LEU A 410 7.56 10.05 4.34
CA LEU A 410 6.36 9.71 3.59
C LEU A 410 5.96 10.91 2.71
N THR A 411 5.84 10.72 1.41
CA THR A 411 5.35 11.78 0.50
C THR A 411 4.63 11.18 -0.70
N ASP A 412 3.51 11.77 -1.08
CA ASP A 412 2.83 11.46 -2.34
C ASP A 412 2.65 12.71 -3.22
N ASN A 413 2.08 12.51 -4.41
CA ASN A 413 1.73 13.57 -5.35
C ASN A 413 0.30 14.13 -5.17
N ASP A 414 -0.43 13.70 -4.14
CA ASP A 414 -1.75 14.20 -3.77
C ASP A 414 -1.68 15.16 -2.56
N GLY A 415 -0.47 15.45 -2.06
CA GLY A 415 -0.24 16.42 -0.98
C GLY A 415 -0.08 15.80 0.41
N CYS A 416 -0.09 14.47 0.53
CA CYS A 416 0.27 13.79 1.75
C CYS A 416 1.78 13.90 2.00
N PHE A 417 2.12 14.37 3.19
CA PHE A 417 3.49 14.55 3.62
C PHE A 417 3.59 14.19 5.10
N SER A 418 4.56 13.36 5.46
CA SER A 418 4.96 13.18 6.86
C SER A 418 6.46 12.93 6.99
N ARG A 419 7.06 13.39 8.09
CA ARG A 419 8.47 13.19 8.44
C ARG A 419 8.60 12.99 9.94
N LEU A 420 9.28 11.93 10.38
CA LEU A 420 9.63 11.72 11.78
C LEU A 420 11.11 11.99 12.01
N PHE A 421 11.44 12.83 12.98
CA PHE A 421 12.80 13.11 13.41
C PHE A 421 13.07 12.53 14.80
N ARG A 422 14.25 11.92 14.98
CA ARG A 422 14.74 11.50 16.29
C ARG A 422 15.57 12.60 16.93
N VAL A 423 15.12 13.12 18.06
CA VAL A 423 15.83 14.14 18.85
C VAL A 423 16.06 13.62 20.26
N GLY A 424 17.17 12.89 20.45
CA GLY A 424 17.43 12.16 21.69
C GLY A 424 16.37 11.07 21.91
N ASN A 425 15.64 11.17 23.03
CA ASN A 425 14.52 10.27 23.36
C ASN A 425 13.16 10.80 22.86
N HIS A 426 13.13 11.94 22.18
CA HIS A 426 11.91 12.55 21.67
C HIS A 426 11.77 12.32 20.16
N GLY A 427 10.55 12.05 19.73
CA GLY A 427 10.16 12.02 18.32
C GLY A 427 9.44 13.32 17.97
N ILE A 428 9.81 13.92 16.84
CA ILE A 428 9.13 15.09 16.27
C ILE A 428 8.58 14.66 14.91
N GLU A 429 7.27 14.50 14.82
CA GLU A 429 6.60 14.19 13.55
C GLU A 429 5.99 15.47 12.99
N VAL A 430 6.22 15.73 11.71
CA VAL A 430 5.62 16.84 10.97
C VAL A 430 4.89 16.27 9.79
N GLY A 431 3.63 16.64 9.64
CA GLY A 431 2.86 16.17 8.50
C GLY A 431 1.71 17.07 8.11
N THR A 432 1.04 16.64 7.05
CA THR A 432 -0.23 17.18 6.59
C THR A 432 -1.34 16.22 7.04
N SER A 433 -2.30 16.73 7.79
CA SER A 433 -3.60 16.06 7.94
C SER A 433 -4.60 16.86 7.11
N PHE A 434 -5.57 16.25 6.42
CA PHE A 434 -6.60 17.09 5.81
C PHE A 434 -7.52 17.60 6.94
N PRO A 435 -7.65 18.91 7.23
CA PRO A 435 -7.17 20.11 6.52
C PRO A 435 -6.17 21.01 7.30
N ALA A 436 -5.18 20.44 7.98
CA ALA A 436 -4.19 21.09 8.82
C ALA A 436 -2.74 20.70 8.50
N VAL A 437 -1.79 21.51 8.98
CA VAL A 437 -0.39 21.09 9.14
C VAL A 437 -0.18 20.79 10.60
N THR A 438 0.34 19.62 10.91
CA THR A 438 0.52 19.14 12.29
C THR A 438 1.98 18.96 12.62
N VAL A 439 2.30 19.28 13.88
CA VAL A 439 3.58 18.98 14.51
C VAL A 439 3.28 18.20 15.78
N GLU A 440 3.69 16.95 15.79
CA GLU A 440 3.52 16.05 16.92
C GLU A 440 4.84 15.87 17.65
N THR A 441 4.82 15.92 18.97
CA THR A 441 6.00 15.78 19.82
C THR A 441 5.70 14.85 20.98
N GLY A 442 6.55 13.82 21.15
CA GLY A 442 6.41 12.83 22.21
C GLY A 442 7.63 11.93 22.33
N SER A 443 7.43 10.75 22.91
CA SER A 443 8.49 9.73 22.98
C SER A 443 8.84 9.23 21.58
N PHE A 444 10.13 9.20 21.24
CA PHE A 444 10.58 8.70 19.94
C PHE A 444 10.18 7.24 19.74
N ASP A 445 10.48 6.39 20.71
CA ASP A 445 10.22 4.95 20.60
C ASP A 445 8.72 4.66 20.40
N LYS A 446 7.85 5.53 20.93
CA LYS A 446 6.39 5.42 20.75
C LYS A 446 5.88 5.96 19.43
N LEU A 447 6.45 7.05 18.93
CA LEU A 447 6.07 7.57 17.61
C LEU A 447 6.60 6.68 16.50
N ALA A 448 7.78 6.07 16.67
CA ALA A 448 8.35 5.13 15.71
C ALA A 448 7.54 3.83 15.56
N GLU A 449 6.62 3.50 16.47
CA GLU A 449 5.69 2.35 16.31
C GLU A 449 4.68 2.55 15.16
N PHE A 450 4.58 3.77 14.62
CA PHE A 450 3.67 4.13 13.54
C PHE A 450 4.37 4.37 12.20
N TRP A 451 5.66 4.03 12.07
CA TRP A 451 6.52 4.39 10.94
C TRP A 451 7.12 3.20 10.21
#